data_AF-A0A3A8J748-F1
#
_entry.id   AF-A0A3A8J748-F1
#
_cell.length_a   1.000
_cell.length_b   1.000
_cell.length_c   1.000
_cell.angle_alpha   90.00
_cell.angle_beta   90.00
_cell.angle_gamma   90.00
#
_symmetry.space_group_name_H-M   'P 1'
#
loop_
_entity.id
_entity.type
_entity.pdbx_description
1 polymer ?
#
loop_
_entity_poly.entity_id
_entity_poly.type
_entity_poly.pdbx_seq_one_letter_code
_entity_poly.pdbx_strand_id
1 'polypeptide(L)'
;MPITDRDSAVDTLRQLGFVARARDWALGRTVFVTLPHLVVEADGIGGARQAIYLCETPDGWSVETLQTHGKAFEHFEDAVAFMRFWFDFLATRDALGQKGFRARQHPDIGETTLLVSLPEPRTHELQDVRGWRKSMRLRQEPSGWWVGPQKPDPGGQEDLPFPTLDAAVDYLREQLHT
;
A
#
# COMPACT_ATOMS: atom_id res chain seq x y z
N MET A 1 14.87 19.50 -13.11
CA MET A 1 14.99 19.34 -14.58
C MET A 1 14.02 18.24 -14.97
N PRO A 2 13.15 18.42 -15.97
CA PRO A 2 12.26 17.33 -16.38
C PRO A 2 13.11 16.18 -16.95
N ILE A 3 12.87 14.97 -16.45
CA ILE A 3 13.48 13.75 -16.95
C ILE A 3 12.79 13.43 -18.28
N THR A 4 13.40 13.84 -19.39
CA THR A 4 12.85 13.68 -20.75
C THR A 4 13.34 12.43 -21.46
N ASP A 5 14.17 11.62 -20.80
CA ASP A 5 14.72 10.38 -21.35
C ASP A 5 14.36 9.18 -20.45
N ARG A 6 13.91 8.09 -21.07
CA ARG A 6 13.46 6.87 -20.41
C ARG A 6 14.57 6.21 -19.61
N ASP A 7 15.78 6.24 -20.15
CA ASP A 7 16.97 5.74 -19.45
C ASP A 7 17.32 6.63 -18.26
N SER A 8 17.08 7.94 -18.39
CA SER A 8 17.23 8.89 -17.27
C SER A 8 16.22 8.63 -16.15
N ALA A 9 14.97 8.25 -16.45
CA ALA A 9 13.98 7.87 -15.42
C ALA A 9 14.38 6.58 -14.68
N VAL A 10 14.84 5.57 -15.42
CA VAL A 10 15.33 4.31 -14.85
C VAL A 10 16.57 4.55 -13.98
N ASP A 11 17.53 5.33 -14.46
CA ASP A 11 18.74 5.65 -13.71
C ASP A 11 18.45 6.48 -12.47
N THR A 12 17.54 7.45 -12.57
CA THR A 12 17.06 8.21 -11.40
C THR A 12 16.43 7.29 -10.37
N LEU A 13 15.55 6.37 -10.78
CA LEU A 13 14.94 5.41 -9.87
C LEU A 13 15.98 4.48 -9.21
N ARG A 14 16.99 4.04 -9.97
CA ARG A 14 18.09 3.23 -9.42
C ARG A 14 18.93 3.99 -8.39
N GLN A 15 19.24 5.25 -8.67
CA GLN A 15 19.93 6.13 -7.71
C GLN A 15 19.09 6.35 -6.44
N LEU A 16 17.77 6.36 -6.58
CA LEU A 16 16.82 6.42 -5.48
C LEU A 16 16.64 5.07 -4.75
N GLY A 17 17.37 4.02 -5.14
CA GLY A 17 17.40 2.72 -4.47
C GLY A 17 16.32 1.74 -4.94
N PHE A 18 15.60 2.05 -6.02
CA PHE A 18 14.67 1.11 -6.64
C PHE A 18 15.40 0.14 -7.58
N VAL A 19 14.83 -1.04 -7.75
CA VAL A 19 15.13 -1.89 -8.91
C VAL A 19 14.17 -1.45 -10.02
N ALA A 20 14.71 -0.75 -11.01
CA ALA A 20 13.94 -0.23 -12.14
C ALA A 20 14.41 -0.85 -13.46
N ARG A 21 13.45 -1.19 -14.32
CA ARG A 21 13.69 -1.69 -15.68
C ARG A 21 12.67 -1.10 -16.66
N ALA A 22 13.18 -0.48 -17.71
CA ALA A 22 12.39 -0.09 -18.87
C ALA A 22 11.86 -1.33 -19.61
N ARG A 23 10.58 -1.33 -19.97
CA ARG A 23 9.98 -2.31 -20.89
C ARG A 23 8.94 -1.64 -21.78
N ASP A 24 8.96 -1.95 -23.07
CA ASP A 24 7.98 -1.43 -24.01
C ASP A 24 6.71 -2.28 -23.92
N TRP A 25 5.56 -1.62 -23.76
CA TRP A 25 4.25 -2.26 -23.78
C TRP A 25 3.39 -1.62 -24.87
N ALA A 26 2.38 -2.35 -25.36
CA ALA A 26 1.52 -1.94 -26.47
C ALA A 26 0.77 -0.60 -26.26
N LEU A 27 0.77 -0.04 -25.04
CA LEU A 27 0.07 1.18 -24.66
C LEU A 27 1.00 2.36 -24.35
N GLY A 28 2.33 2.20 -24.43
CA GLY A 28 3.28 3.28 -24.19
C GLY A 28 4.61 2.87 -23.56
N ARG A 29 5.31 3.87 -23.02
CA ARG A 29 6.60 3.73 -22.33
C ARG A 29 6.34 3.38 -20.86
N THR A 30 6.75 2.19 -20.45
CA THR A 30 6.56 1.71 -19.07
C THR A 30 7.91 1.40 -18.42
N VAL A 31 8.05 1.83 -17.18
CA VAL A 31 9.14 1.46 -16.28
C VAL A 31 8.57 0.57 -15.20
N PHE A 32 9.11 -0.64 -15.10
CA PHE A 32 8.81 -1.58 -14.03
C PHE A 32 9.65 -1.22 -12.82
N VAL A 33 9.01 -1.01 -11.68
CA VAL A 33 9.64 -0.56 -10.45
C VAL A 33 9.31 -1.54 -9.32
N THR A 34 10.34 -1.95 -8.58
CA THR A 34 10.21 -2.74 -7.36
C THR A 34 11.28 -2.30 -6.35
N LEU A 35 11.11 -2.65 -5.07
CA LEU A 35 12.20 -2.50 -4.10
C LEU A 35 13.11 -3.74 -4.12
N PRO A 36 14.43 -3.58 -3.86
CA PRO A 36 15.41 -4.66 -3.92
C PRO A 36 15.06 -5.87 -3.03
N HIS A 37 14.55 -5.63 -1.83
CA HIS A 37 14.20 -6.68 -0.87
C HIS A 37 12.90 -7.44 -1.22
N LEU A 38 12.17 -6.98 -2.26
CA LEU A 38 10.95 -7.61 -2.76
C LEU A 38 11.19 -8.42 -4.05
N VAL A 39 12.43 -8.42 -4.54
CA VAL A 39 12.84 -9.25 -5.67
C VAL A 39 13.08 -10.67 -5.17
N VAL A 40 12.03 -11.50 -5.22
CA VAL A 40 12.21 -12.95 -5.12
C VAL A 40 12.81 -13.40 -6.45
N GLU A 41 14.00 -14.00 -6.41
CA GLU A 41 14.79 -14.45 -7.56
C GLU A 41 13.92 -15.10 -8.64
N ALA A 42 13.63 -14.35 -9.69
CA ALA A 42 13.15 -14.85 -10.96
C ALA A 42 13.76 -13.96 -12.04
N ASP A 43 14.55 -14.56 -12.92
CA ASP A 43 15.00 -13.92 -14.15
C ASP A 43 13.78 -13.46 -14.93
N GLY A 44 13.51 -12.15 -14.86
CA GLY A 44 12.31 -11.55 -15.41
C GLY A 44 11.36 -11.13 -14.30
N ILE A 45 11.05 -9.83 -14.27
CA ILE A 45 10.07 -9.17 -13.40
C ILE A 45 8.67 -9.68 -13.75
N GLY A 46 8.43 -10.95 -13.43
CA GLY A 46 7.23 -11.72 -13.67
C GLY A 46 7.09 -12.64 -12.47
N GLY A 47 6.73 -12.06 -11.32
CA GLY A 47 6.67 -12.80 -10.06
C GLY A 47 6.66 -11.90 -8.82
N ALA A 48 7.13 -10.66 -8.92
CA ALA A 48 7.01 -9.71 -7.81
C ALA A 48 5.52 -9.37 -7.60
N ARG A 49 4.91 -10.03 -6.61
CA ARG A 49 3.54 -9.81 -6.12
C ARG A 49 3.24 -8.33 -5.77
N GLN A 50 4.28 -7.51 -5.71
CA GLN A 50 4.27 -6.11 -5.31
C GLN A 50 4.89 -5.18 -6.37
N ALA A 51 5.05 -5.61 -7.63
CA ALA A 51 5.53 -4.73 -8.68
C ALA A 51 4.59 -3.54 -8.91
N ILE A 52 5.18 -2.35 -9.04
CA ILE A 52 4.51 -1.12 -9.43
C ILE A 52 5.00 -0.74 -10.82
N TYR A 53 4.10 -0.26 -11.66
CA TYR A 53 4.40 0.22 -13.01
C TYR A 53 4.35 1.74 -12.99
N LEU A 54 5.41 2.37 -13.47
CA LEU A 54 5.45 3.79 -13.75
C LEU A 54 5.37 3.98 -15.26
N CYS A 55 4.30 4.59 -15.73
CA CYS A 55 4.05 4.85 -17.15
C CYS A 55 4.23 6.33 -17.43
N GLU A 56 4.99 6.67 -18.47
CA GLU A 56 5.04 8.04 -19.00
C GLU A 56 3.79 8.26 -19.87
N THR A 57 3.05 9.34 -19.62
CA THR A 57 1.85 9.72 -20.37
C THR A 57 2.06 11.10 -21.03
N PRO A 58 1.27 11.49 -22.04
CA PRO A 58 1.39 12.81 -22.66
C PRO A 58 1.25 13.98 -21.66
N ASP A 59 0.47 13.76 -20.59
CA ASP A 59 0.14 14.76 -19.58
C ASP A 59 0.98 14.60 -18.29
N GLY A 60 1.97 13.71 -18.27
CA GLY A 60 2.84 13.47 -17.12
C GLY A 60 3.16 12.00 -16.89
N TRP A 61 2.75 11.48 -15.74
CA TRP A 61 3.10 10.15 -15.25
C TRP A 61 1.88 9.42 -14.71
N SER A 62 1.87 8.11 -14.79
CA SER A 62 0.85 7.25 -14.18
C SER A 62 1.53 6.14 -13.38
N VAL A 63 1.05 5.92 -12.15
CA VAL A 63 1.46 4.81 -11.31
C VAL A 63 0.35 3.77 -11.30
N GLU A 64 0.65 2.59 -11.81
CA GLU A 64 -0.27 1.45 -11.84
C GLU A 64 0.23 0.33 -10.94
N THR A 65 -0.70 -0.34 -10.28
CA THR A 65 -0.39 -1.49 -9.43
C THR A 65 -1.24 -2.65 -9.92
N LEU A 66 -0.83 -3.90 -9.62
CA LEU A 66 -1.66 -5.06 -9.95
C LEU A 66 -3.06 -5.04 -9.30
N GLN A 67 -3.28 -4.17 -8.31
CA GLN A 67 -4.49 -4.13 -7.50
C GLN A 67 -5.36 -2.89 -7.72
N THR A 68 -4.86 -1.86 -8.43
CA THR A 68 -5.55 -0.57 -8.59
C THR A 68 -5.53 -0.12 -10.04
N HIS A 69 -6.62 0.50 -10.48
CA HIS A 69 -6.62 1.32 -11.69
C HIS A 69 -5.65 2.50 -11.49
N GLY A 70 -4.81 2.78 -12.49
CA GLY A 70 -3.69 3.72 -12.38
C GLY A 70 -4.02 5.10 -11.84
N LYS A 71 -3.08 5.69 -11.09
CA LYS A 71 -3.16 7.06 -10.58
C LYS A 71 -2.22 7.97 -11.38
N ALA A 72 -2.76 9.03 -11.94
CA ALA A 72 -2.02 10.00 -12.73
C ALA A 72 -1.41 11.12 -11.87
N PHE A 73 -0.25 11.61 -12.29
CA PHE A 73 0.55 12.65 -11.67
C PHE A 73 1.13 13.56 -12.76
N GLU A 74 1.07 14.87 -12.58
CA GLU A 74 1.68 15.82 -13.51
C GLU A 74 3.22 15.77 -13.41
N HIS A 75 3.76 15.50 -12.22
CA HIS A 75 5.19 15.52 -11.94
C HIS A 75 5.74 14.13 -11.57
N PHE A 76 6.96 13.86 -12.02
CA PHE A 76 7.65 12.59 -11.78
C PHE A 76 7.90 12.39 -10.29
N GLU A 77 8.27 13.44 -9.58
CA GLU A 77 8.60 13.42 -8.15
C GLU A 77 7.40 13.00 -7.30
N ASP A 78 6.19 13.45 -7.66
CA ASP A 78 4.94 13.07 -6.99
C ASP A 78 4.60 11.59 -7.26
N ALA A 79 4.80 11.12 -8.50
CA ALA A 79 4.64 9.72 -8.84
C ALA A 79 5.62 8.83 -8.05
N VAL A 80 6.89 9.25 -7.92
CA VAL A 80 7.90 8.54 -7.12
C VAL A 80 7.55 8.54 -5.63
N ALA A 81 7.11 9.67 -5.08
CA ALA A 81 6.67 9.76 -3.70
C ALA A 81 5.49 8.81 -3.43
N PHE A 82 4.52 8.75 -4.34
CA PHE A 82 3.41 7.81 -4.27
C PHE A 82 3.86 6.35 -4.37
N MET A 83 4.82 6.02 -5.25
CA MET A 83 5.39 4.67 -5.32
C MET A 83 6.02 4.24 -4.00
N ARG A 84 6.81 5.10 -3.35
CA ARG A 84 7.39 4.82 -2.03
C ARG A 84 6.31 4.55 -1.00
N PHE A 85 5.34 5.46 -0.91
CA PHE A 85 4.19 5.30 -0.03
C PHE A 85 3.49 3.95 -0.27
N TRP A 86 3.28 3.57 -1.53
CA TRP A 86 2.60 2.31 -1.84
C TRP A 86 3.41 1.08 -1.44
N PHE A 87 4.73 1.08 -1.61
CA PHE A 87 5.57 0.00 -1.11
C PHE A 87 5.51 -0.12 0.42
N ASP A 88 5.59 1.00 1.14
CA ASP A 88 5.48 1.02 2.60
C ASP A 88 4.10 0.52 3.08
N PHE A 89 3.04 0.91 2.37
CA PHE A 89 1.68 0.44 2.60
C PHE A 89 1.55 -1.08 2.41
N LEU A 90 2.12 -1.64 1.34
CA LEU A 90 2.13 -3.08 1.09
C LEU A 90 2.97 -3.85 2.12
N ALA A 91 4.14 -3.33 2.49
CA ALA A 91 4.99 -3.91 3.53
C ALA A 91 4.27 -3.94 4.88
N THR A 92 3.57 -2.86 5.23
CA THR A 92 2.75 -2.77 6.45
C THR A 92 1.63 -3.81 6.45
N ARG A 93 0.89 -3.92 5.34
CA ARG A 93 -0.17 -4.93 5.19
C ARG A 93 0.37 -6.35 5.39
N ASP A 94 1.52 -6.65 4.82
CA ASP A 94 2.12 -7.97 4.91
C ASP A 94 2.69 -8.25 6.31
N ALA A 95 3.27 -7.24 6.98
CA ALA A 95 3.68 -7.32 8.39
C ALA A 95 2.49 -7.58 9.33
N LEU A 96 1.35 -6.92 9.10
CA LEU A 96 0.10 -7.20 9.83
C LEU A 96 -0.39 -8.64 9.58
N GLY A 97 -0.26 -9.13 8.33
CA GLY A 97 -0.55 -10.51 7.96
C GLY A 97 0.28 -11.52 8.76
N GLN A 98 1.58 -11.29 8.88
CA GLN A 98 2.49 -12.11 9.69
C GLN A 98 2.12 -12.10 11.18
N LYS A 99 1.54 -11.00 11.68
CA LYS A 99 1.05 -10.84 13.06
C LYS A 99 -0.37 -11.40 13.27
N GLY A 100 -0.91 -12.08 12.25
CA GLY A 100 -2.20 -12.76 12.33
C GLY A 100 -3.40 -11.86 12.08
N PHE A 101 -3.25 -10.73 11.41
CA PHE A 101 -4.36 -9.86 11.01
C PHE A 101 -4.70 -10.00 9.53
N ARG A 102 -5.93 -9.61 9.18
CA ARG A 102 -6.30 -9.29 7.81
C ARG A 102 -6.38 -7.76 7.67
N ALA A 103 -5.55 -7.22 6.80
CA ALA A 103 -5.52 -5.79 6.47
C ALA A 103 -5.86 -5.57 4.99
N ARG A 104 -6.70 -4.58 4.70
CA ARG A 104 -7.09 -4.20 3.34
C ARG A 104 -7.23 -2.69 3.21
N GLN A 105 -6.99 -2.16 2.01
CA GLN A 105 -7.40 -0.80 1.69
C GLN A 105 -8.93 -0.72 1.63
N HIS A 106 -9.49 0.42 2.04
CA HIS A 106 -10.90 0.72 1.83
C HIS A 106 -11.03 2.00 1.00
N PRO A 107 -11.78 1.98 -0.12
CA PRO A 107 -11.84 3.10 -1.06
C PRO A 107 -12.31 4.40 -0.40
N ASP A 108 -13.24 4.31 0.55
CA ASP A 108 -13.88 5.49 1.15
C ASP A 108 -13.10 6.11 2.33
N ILE A 109 -11.97 5.53 2.75
CA ILE A 109 -11.28 5.89 4.01
C ILE A 109 -9.90 6.52 3.76
N GLY A 110 -9.61 6.80 2.49
CA GLY A 110 -8.36 7.43 2.05
C GLY A 110 -7.27 6.41 1.70
N GLU A 111 -6.42 6.80 0.75
CA GLU A 111 -5.40 5.94 0.16
C GLU A 111 -4.36 5.43 1.18
N THR A 112 -4.17 6.16 2.28
CA THR A 112 -3.20 5.90 3.35
C THR A 112 -3.72 5.08 4.52
N THR A 113 -4.99 4.63 4.45
CA THR A 113 -5.64 3.94 5.55
C THR A 113 -5.87 2.46 5.25
N LEU A 114 -5.42 1.60 6.16
CA LEU A 114 -5.77 0.19 6.19
C LEU A 114 -6.97 -0.04 7.11
N LEU A 115 -7.93 -0.85 6.66
CA LEU A 115 -8.86 -1.52 7.55
C LEU A 115 -8.27 -2.83 8.02
N VAL A 116 -8.09 -2.94 9.33
CA VAL A 116 -7.48 -4.07 10.02
C VAL A 116 -8.53 -4.80 10.84
N SER A 117 -8.46 -6.13 10.82
CA SER A 117 -9.40 -7.01 11.51
C SER A 117 -8.74 -8.36 11.78
N LEU A 118 -9.32 -9.17 12.67
CA LEU A 118 -8.87 -10.53 12.89
C LEU A 118 -9.32 -11.46 11.74
N PRO A 119 -8.55 -12.53 11.44
CA PRO A 119 -8.94 -13.57 10.51
C PRO A 119 -10.16 -14.32 11.06
N GLU A 120 -11.13 -14.56 10.19
CA GLU A 120 -12.30 -15.37 10.55
C GLU A 120 -11.88 -16.81 10.89
N PRO A 121 -12.43 -17.43 11.94
CA PRO A 121 -12.56 -18.87 11.97
C PRO A 121 -13.34 -19.27 10.71
N ARG A 122 -12.86 -20.25 9.94
CA ARG A 122 -13.65 -20.83 8.85
C ARG A 122 -14.80 -21.64 9.45
N THR A 123 -15.84 -20.98 9.95
CA THR A 123 -17.08 -21.64 10.36
C THR A 123 -17.90 -21.91 9.12
N HIS A 124 -18.17 -23.20 8.84
CA HIS A 124 -19.02 -23.67 7.75
C HIS A 124 -20.52 -23.39 8.00
N GLU A 125 -20.87 -22.71 9.09
CA GLU A 125 -22.25 -22.46 9.50
C GLU A 125 -22.64 -21.01 9.18
N LEU A 126 -23.37 -20.87 8.08
CA LEU A 126 -23.94 -19.62 7.55
C LEU A 126 -24.87 -18.87 8.51
N GLN A 127 -25.12 -19.39 9.71
CA GLN A 127 -26.10 -18.84 10.65
C GLN A 127 -25.49 -17.81 11.63
N ASP A 128 -24.16 -17.72 11.73
CA ASP A 128 -23.46 -16.81 12.65
C ASP A 128 -22.96 -15.50 12.01
N VAL A 129 -23.32 -15.23 10.75
CA VAL A 129 -22.83 -14.06 9.98
C VAL A 129 -23.45 -12.71 10.43
N ARG A 130 -24.13 -12.66 11.59
CA ARG A 130 -24.76 -11.43 12.11
C ARG A 130 -23.80 -10.48 12.84
N GLY A 131 -22.55 -10.87 13.05
CA GLY A 131 -21.50 -9.98 13.53
C GLY A 131 -20.90 -9.19 12.37
N TRP A 132 -21.25 -7.91 12.25
CA TRP A 132 -20.45 -7.01 11.40
C TRP A 132 -19.00 -7.10 11.88
N ARG A 133 -18.10 -7.53 10.99
CA ARG A 133 -16.68 -7.74 11.29
C ARG A 133 -16.10 -6.47 11.92
N LYS A 134 -15.84 -6.51 13.24
CA LYS A 134 -15.17 -5.40 13.92
C LYS A 134 -13.87 -5.14 13.18
N SER A 135 -13.71 -3.91 12.73
CA SER A 135 -12.56 -3.47 11.95
C SER A 135 -12.13 -2.12 12.48
N MET A 136 -10.83 -1.90 12.49
CA MET A 136 -10.20 -0.66 12.92
C MET A 136 -9.45 -0.06 11.74
N ARG A 137 -9.42 1.27 11.67
CA ARG A 137 -8.53 2.02 10.79
C ARG A 137 -7.13 2.00 11.38
N LEU A 138 -6.14 1.79 10.54
CA LEU A 138 -4.73 2.01 10.83
C LEU A 138 -4.17 2.93 9.73
N ARG A 139 -3.62 4.06 10.13
CA ARG A 139 -2.98 5.03 9.23
C ARG A 139 -1.54 5.26 9.65
N GLN A 140 -0.66 5.38 8.67
CA GLN A 140 0.73 5.79 8.89
C GLN A 140 0.88 7.28 8.60
N GLU A 141 1.54 8.00 9.50
CA GLU A 141 1.90 9.40 9.36
C GLU A 141 3.38 9.61 9.69
N PRO A 142 4.00 10.75 9.32
CA PRO A 142 5.39 11.05 9.67
C PRO A 142 5.67 11.01 11.18
N SER A 143 4.65 11.28 12.00
CA SER A 143 4.73 11.31 13.46
C SER A 143 4.53 9.93 14.12
N GLY A 144 4.10 8.91 13.38
CA GLY A 144 3.84 7.58 13.91
C GLY A 144 2.61 6.90 13.30
N TRP A 145 1.99 6.04 14.09
CA TRP A 145 0.84 5.22 13.70
C TRP A 145 -0.43 5.71 14.38
N TRP A 146 -1.54 5.66 13.68
CA TRP A 146 -2.82 6.12 14.20
C TRP A 146 -3.86 5.02 14.05
N VAL A 147 -4.52 4.67 15.15
CA VAL A 147 -5.56 3.63 15.17
C VAL A 147 -6.89 4.23 15.61
N GLY A 148 -7.94 3.99 14.83
CA GLY A 148 -9.28 4.47 15.16
C GLY A 148 -10.39 3.55 14.68
N PRO A 149 -11.65 3.82 15.03
CA PRO A 149 -12.78 3.00 14.60
C PRO A 149 -13.03 3.11 13.09
N GLN A 150 -13.55 2.06 12.45
CA GLN A 150 -13.89 2.07 11.01
C GLN A 150 -14.81 3.24 10.64
N LYS A 151 -15.82 3.52 11.47
CA LYS A 151 -16.68 4.70 11.36
C LYS A 151 -16.35 5.61 12.53
N PRO A 152 -16.01 6.88 12.32
CA PRO A 152 -15.92 7.82 13.42
C PRO A 152 -17.31 7.89 14.07
N ASP A 153 -17.40 7.58 15.37
CA ASP A 153 -18.64 7.78 16.12
C ASP A 153 -19.02 9.28 16.08
N PRO A 154 -20.32 9.62 16.13
CA PRO A 154 -20.77 11.01 16.20
C PRO A 154 -20.24 11.76 17.44
N GLY A 155 -19.70 11.05 18.43
CA GLY A 155 -19.00 11.59 19.60
C GLY A 155 -17.50 11.84 19.40
N GLY A 156 -16.95 11.64 18.20
CA GLY A 156 -15.58 12.03 17.86
C GLY A 156 -14.50 11.21 18.55
N GLN A 157 -14.62 9.87 18.57
CA GLN A 157 -13.50 9.05 19.04
C GLN A 157 -12.32 9.25 18.07
N GLU A 158 -11.38 10.10 18.49
CA GLU A 158 -10.21 10.47 17.72
C GLU A 158 -9.30 9.27 17.52
N ASP A 159 -8.62 9.23 16.38
CA ASP A 159 -7.59 8.22 16.13
C ASP A 159 -6.53 8.35 17.24
N LEU A 160 -6.15 7.23 17.85
CA LEU A 160 -5.14 7.20 18.91
C LEU A 160 -3.74 7.07 18.29
N PRO A 161 -2.78 7.91 18.70
CA PRO A 161 -1.41 7.84 18.20
C PRO A 161 -0.60 6.75 18.91
N PHE A 162 0.27 6.09 18.15
CA PHE A 162 1.19 5.05 18.59
C PHE A 162 2.58 5.31 17.99
N PRO A 163 3.65 5.20 18.80
CA PRO A 163 5.01 5.50 18.34
C PRO A 163 5.57 4.43 17.39
N THR A 164 5.05 3.19 17.43
CA THR A 164 5.52 2.07 16.63
C THR A 164 4.36 1.22 16.12
N LEU A 165 4.60 0.47 15.04
CA LEU A 165 3.61 -0.47 14.50
C LEU A 165 3.29 -1.57 15.52
N ASP A 166 4.27 -2.00 16.32
CA ASP A 166 4.07 -3.04 17.34
C ASP A 166 3.11 -2.57 18.44
N ALA A 167 3.28 -1.34 18.94
CA ALA A 167 2.36 -0.76 19.92
C ALA A 167 0.94 -0.61 19.34
N ALA A 168 0.83 -0.20 18.08
CA ALA A 168 -0.46 -0.14 17.38
C ALA A 168 -1.10 -1.53 17.23
N VAL A 169 -0.29 -2.57 16.96
CA VAL A 169 -0.75 -3.96 16.82
C VAL A 169 -1.29 -4.51 18.14
N ASP A 170 -0.61 -4.27 19.26
CA ASP A 170 -1.07 -4.74 20.56
C ASP A 170 -2.44 -4.12 20.90
N TYR A 171 -2.58 -2.81 20.68
CA TYR A 171 -3.86 -2.12 20.82
C TYR A 171 -4.94 -2.65 19.87
N LEU A 172 -4.61 -2.86 18.58
CA LEU A 172 -5.53 -3.44 17.60
C LEU A 172 -6.04 -4.80 18.04
N ARG A 173 -5.17 -5.65 18.61
CA ARG A 173 -5.54 -6.96 19.12
C ARG A 173 -6.56 -6.85 20.26
N GLU A 174 -6.28 -6.01 21.25
CA GLU A 174 -7.20 -5.75 22.37
C GLU A 174 -8.57 -5.26 21.87
N GLN A 175 -8.57 -4.27 20.98
CA GLN A 175 -9.81 -3.70 20.47
C GLN A 175 -10.60 -4.67 19.62
N LEU A 176 -9.96 -5.49 18.78
CA LEU A 176 -10.67 -6.40 17.88
C LEU A 176 -11.20 -7.67 18.57
N HIS A 177 -10.69 -8.01 19.76
CA HIS A 177 -11.22 -9.10 20.59
C HIS A 177 -12.37 -8.69 21.50
N THR A 178 -12.61 -7.39 21.67
CA THR A 178 -13.69 -6.82 22.51
C THR A 178 -14.97 -6.62 21.72
#